data_AF-A0A968LK19-F1
#
_entry.id   AF-A0A968LK19-F1
#
_cell.length_a   1.000
_cell.length_b   1.000
_cell.length_c   1.000
_cell.angle_alpha   90.00
_cell.angle_beta   90.00
_cell.angle_gamma   90.00
#
_symmetry.space_group_name_H-M   'P 1'
#
loop_
_entity.id
_entity.type
_entity.pdbx_description
1 polymer ?
#
loop_
_entity_poly.entity_id
_entity_poly.type
_entity_poly.pdbx_seq_one_letter_code
_entity_poly.pdbx_strand_id
1 'polypeptide(L)'
;VANVWAIAQGIIRAITGLVAWIIVTLSELGWVGVVYGIIGIFGLGLAGWGLWQLGLGWRRYRRLQRLDPVQRVYQQTLGWLAEQGIPKQPWQTPQEFLLTVGDRLPPAKHQLLQDIIQAYQDWYYGGRQRSAAELRQWLRLLKRPFQSS
;
A
#
# COMPACT_ATOMS: atom_id res chain seq x y z
N VAL A 1 21.81 10.73 -29.67
CA VAL A 1 21.25 11.94 -28.98
C VAL A 1 20.16 12.63 -29.81
N ALA A 2 20.30 12.74 -31.14
CA ALA A 2 19.29 13.36 -32.03
C ALA A 2 17.86 12.78 -31.91
N ASN A 3 17.74 11.47 -31.65
CA ASN A 3 16.47 10.75 -31.62
C ASN A 3 15.61 11.15 -30.40
N VAL A 4 16.25 11.47 -29.27
CA VAL A 4 15.55 11.86 -28.03
C VAL A 4 14.91 13.24 -28.17
N TRP A 5 15.62 14.18 -28.80
CA TRP A 5 15.10 15.52 -29.09
C TRP A 5 13.95 15.49 -30.11
N ALA A 6 14.05 14.63 -31.13
CA ALA A 6 12.97 14.44 -32.11
C ALA A 6 11.70 13.85 -31.47
N ILE A 7 11.86 12.86 -30.59
CA ILE A 7 10.73 12.27 -29.83
C ILE A 7 10.13 13.31 -28.87
N ALA A 8 10.96 14.07 -28.15
CA ALA A 8 10.50 15.12 -27.24
C ALA A 8 9.72 16.21 -27.99
N GLN A 9 10.21 16.68 -29.14
CA GLN A 9 9.51 17.65 -29.97
C GLN A 9 8.20 17.09 -30.55
N GLY A 10 8.17 15.81 -30.94
CA GLY A 10 6.96 15.12 -31.39
C GLY A 10 5.89 15.08 -30.29
N ILE A 11 6.28 14.75 -29.07
CA ILE A 11 5.39 14.72 -27.90
C ILE A 11 4.87 16.13 -27.58
N ILE A 12 5.76 17.14 -27.56
CA ILE A 12 5.38 18.52 -27.27
C ILE A 12 4.35 19.01 -28.30
N ARG A 13 4.57 18.77 -29.61
CA ARG A 13 3.64 19.15 -30.68
C ARG A 13 2.31 18.42 -30.59
N ALA A 14 2.32 17.13 -30.26
CA ALA A 14 1.09 16.37 -30.07
C ALA A 14 0.27 16.92 -28.90
N ILE A 15 0.92 17.25 -27.78
CA ILE A 15 0.26 17.83 -26.61
C ILE A 15 -0.29 19.22 -26.93
N THR A 16 0.51 20.11 -27.52
CA THR A 16 0.05 21.47 -27.85
C THR A 16 -1.05 21.46 -28.90
N GLY A 17 -0.97 20.57 -29.89
CA GLY A 17 -2.02 20.37 -30.88
C GLY A 17 -3.34 19.89 -30.27
N LEU A 18 -3.27 18.95 -29.33
CA LEU A 18 -4.45 18.44 -28.63
C LEU A 18 -5.09 19.51 -27.73
N VAL A 19 -4.27 20.31 -27.03
CA VAL A 19 -4.75 21.45 -26.24
C VAL A 19 -5.39 22.52 -27.13
N ALA A 20 -4.76 22.87 -28.24
CA ALA A 20 -5.30 23.85 -29.18
C ALA A 20 -6.63 23.38 -29.80
N TRP A 21 -6.72 22.11 -30.19
CA TRP A 21 -7.95 21.51 -30.70
C TRP A 21 -9.09 21.55 -29.67
N ILE A 22 -8.80 21.23 -28.41
CA ILE A 22 -9.77 21.34 -27.31
C ILE A 22 -10.22 22.79 -27.12
N ILE A 23 -9.30 23.75 -27.10
CA ILE A 23 -9.63 25.17 -26.93
C ILE A 23 -10.51 25.68 -28.08
N VAL A 24 -10.17 25.34 -29.33
CA VAL A 24 -10.96 25.75 -30.51
C VAL A 24 -12.35 25.11 -30.47
N THR A 25 -12.44 23.80 -30.23
CA THR A 25 -13.72 23.07 -30.14
C THR A 25 -14.60 23.61 -29.01
N LEU A 26 -14.01 23.94 -27.85
CA LEU A 26 -14.74 24.56 -26.74
C LEU A 26 -15.17 26.00 -27.05
N SER A 27 -14.38 26.75 -27.84
CA SER A 27 -14.71 28.11 -28.25
C SER A 27 -15.90 28.13 -29.23
N GLU A 28 -16.03 27.11 -30.08
CA GLU A 28 -17.17 26.94 -30.99
C GLU A 28 -18.50 26.64 -30.24
N LEU A 29 -18.41 26.07 -29.02
CA LEU A 29 -19.55 25.78 -28.14
C LEU A 29 -19.97 26.97 -27.24
N GLY A 30 -19.23 28.09 -27.26
CA GLY A 30 -19.51 29.28 -26.46
C GLY A 30 -19.42 29.04 -24.94
N TRP A 31 -20.38 29.56 -24.16
CA TRP A 31 -20.41 29.42 -22.68
C TRP A 31 -20.49 27.96 -22.20
N VAL A 32 -21.07 27.07 -23.02
CA VAL A 32 -21.12 25.63 -22.73
C VAL A 32 -19.72 25.03 -22.71
N GLY A 33 -18.83 25.48 -23.62
CA GLY A 33 -17.43 25.06 -23.63
C GLY A 33 -16.65 25.49 -22.38
N VAL A 34 -16.96 26.66 -21.82
CA VAL A 34 -16.34 27.13 -20.57
C VAL A 34 -16.72 26.21 -19.41
N VAL A 35 -17.98 25.80 -19.31
CA VAL A 35 -18.46 24.88 -18.27
C VAL A 35 -17.77 23.51 -18.40
N TYR A 36 -17.69 22.95 -19.61
CA TYR A 36 -17.00 21.68 -19.83
C TYR A 36 -15.48 21.77 -19.58
N GLY A 37 -14.85 22.89 -19.90
CA GLY A 37 -13.44 23.14 -19.59
C GLY A 37 -13.16 23.11 -18.09
N ILE A 38 -14.01 23.78 -17.30
CA ILE A 38 -13.91 23.79 -15.83
C ILE A 38 -14.13 22.37 -15.28
N ILE A 39 -15.19 21.67 -15.72
CA ILE A 39 -15.45 20.28 -15.30
C ILE A 39 -14.28 19.36 -15.65
N GLY A 40 -13.70 19.53 -16.85
CA GLY A 40 -12.54 18.75 -17.30
C GLY A 40 -11.31 18.98 -16.42
N ILE A 41 -10.97 20.22 -16.10
CA ILE A 41 -9.83 20.55 -15.24
C ILE A 41 -10.01 19.97 -13.84
N PHE A 42 -11.20 20.14 -13.25
CA PHE A 42 -11.51 19.57 -11.93
C PHE A 42 -11.50 18.03 -11.96
N GLY A 43 -12.09 17.43 -13.00
CA GLY A 43 -12.11 15.98 -13.19
C GLY A 43 -10.70 15.40 -13.33
N LEU A 44 -9.83 16.04 -14.13
CA LEU A 44 -8.44 15.64 -14.29
C LEU A 44 -7.63 15.82 -13.01
N GLY A 45 -7.87 16.90 -12.26
CA GLY A 45 -7.24 17.13 -10.95
C GLY A 45 -7.60 16.04 -9.96
N LEU A 46 -8.90 15.71 -9.84
CA LEU A 46 -9.38 14.64 -8.96
C LEU A 46 -8.89 13.26 -9.41
N ALA A 47 -8.93 12.97 -10.70
CA ALA A 47 -8.45 11.70 -11.25
C ALA A 47 -6.94 11.54 -11.03
N GLY A 48 -6.15 12.59 -11.30
CA GLY A 48 -4.71 12.61 -11.08
C GLY A 48 -4.35 12.43 -9.61
N TRP A 49 -5.04 13.13 -8.71
CA TRP A 49 -4.89 12.95 -7.26
C TRP A 49 -5.25 11.52 -6.81
N GLY A 50 -6.39 10.99 -7.27
CA GLY A 50 -6.83 9.63 -6.95
C GLY A 50 -5.84 8.57 -7.44
N LEU A 51 -5.38 8.69 -8.68
CA LEU A 51 -4.36 7.82 -9.26
C LEU A 51 -3.04 7.92 -8.49
N TRP A 52 -2.67 9.11 -8.01
CA TRP A 52 -1.49 9.30 -7.18
C TRP A 52 -1.61 8.58 -5.83
N GLN A 53 -2.75 8.70 -5.16
CA GLN A 53 -3.03 8.00 -3.90
C GLN A 53 -3.01 6.46 -4.10
N LEU A 54 -3.65 5.98 -5.16
CA LEU A 54 -3.62 4.56 -5.54
C LEU A 54 -2.19 4.10 -5.88
N GLY A 55 -1.41 4.94 -6.56
CA GLY A 55 -0.01 4.67 -6.87
C GLY A 55 0.85 4.53 -5.62
N LEU A 56 0.70 5.41 -4.63
CA LEU A 56 1.39 5.32 -3.35
C LEU A 56 1.02 4.03 -2.59
N GLY A 57 -0.27 3.69 -2.54
CA GLY A 57 -0.75 2.43 -1.95
C GLY A 57 -0.22 1.20 -2.69
N TRP A 58 -0.25 1.21 -4.02
CA TRP A 58 0.27 0.11 -4.83
C TRP A 58 1.78 -0.05 -4.69
N ARG A 59 2.53 1.05 -4.52
CA ARG A 59 3.98 1.01 -4.26
C ARG A 59 4.26 0.33 -2.92
N ARG A 60 3.47 0.61 -1.88
CA ARG A 60 3.54 -0.09 -0.58
C ARG A 60 3.22 -1.58 -0.74
N TYR A 61 2.17 -1.91 -1.51
CA TYR A 61 1.76 -3.30 -1.76
C TYR A 61 2.81 -4.08 -2.57
N ARG A 62 3.38 -3.50 -3.63
CA ARG A 62 4.48 -4.11 -4.39
C ARG A 62 5.74 -4.28 -3.55
N ARG A 63 6.04 -3.34 -2.65
CA ARG A 63 7.14 -3.48 -1.69
C ARG A 63 6.90 -4.68 -0.76
N LEU A 64 5.68 -4.86 -0.27
CA LEU A 64 5.25 -6.02 0.52
C LEU A 64 5.31 -7.34 -0.25
N GLN A 65 5.03 -7.35 -1.56
CA GLN A 65 5.14 -8.55 -2.39
C GLN A 65 6.59 -8.95 -2.70
N ARG A 66 7.54 -8.01 -2.69
CA ARG A 66 8.97 -8.32 -2.81
C ARG A 66 9.59 -8.85 -1.52
N LEU A 67 8.91 -8.64 -0.39
CA LEU A 67 9.36 -9.15 0.90
C LEU A 67 9.11 -10.65 0.97
N ASP A 68 10.02 -11.34 1.65
CA ASP A 68 9.90 -12.76 1.97
C ASP A 68 8.53 -13.05 2.62
N PRO A 69 7.89 -14.19 2.32
CA PRO A 69 6.62 -14.57 2.93
C PRO A 69 6.56 -14.38 4.45
N VAL A 70 7.65 -14.67 5.17
CA VAL A 70 7.72 -14.52 6.64
C VAL A 70 7.64 -13.05 7.03
N GLN A 71 8.46 -12.21 6.41
CA GLN A 71 8.49 -10.78 6.69
C GLN A 71 7.18 -10.08 6.35
N ARG A 72 6.50 -10.52 5.28
CA ARG A 72 5.18 -9.99 4.90
C ARG A 72 4.14 -10.27 5.97
N VAL A 73 4.09 -11.50 6.49
CA VAL A 73 3.15 -11.88 7.56
C VAL A 73 3.43 -11.08 8.83
N TYR A 74 4.70 -10.89 9.20
CA TYR A 74 5.08 -10.05 10.32
C TYR A 74 4.60 -8.60 10.16
N GLN A 75 4.86 -7.97 9.02
CA GLN A 75 4.41 -6.60 8.74
C GLN A 75 2.87 -6.47 8.76
N GLN A 76 2.15 -7.46 8.22
CA GLN A 76 0.69 -7.49 8.27
C GLN A 76 0.14 -7.65 9.70
N THR A 77 0.88 -8.38 10.55
CA THR A 77 0.56 -8.54 11.97
C THR A 77 0.73 -7.23 12.72
N LEU A 78 1.85 -6.52 12.49
CA LEU A 78 2.10 -5.20 13.08
C LEU A 78 1.06 -4.17 12.64
N GLY A 79 0.69 -4.15 11.36
CA GLY A 79 -0.36 -3.27 10.85
C GLY A 79 -1.70 -3.52 11.53
N TRP A 80 -2.09 -4.80 11.67
CA TRP A 80 -3.32 -5.17 12.37
C TRP A 80 -3.27 -4.79 13.86
N LEU A 81 -2.16 -4.99 14.55
CA LEU A 81 -2.01 -4.55 15.95
C LEU A 81 -2.08 -3.03 16.11
N ALA A 82 -1.51 -2.28 15.16
CA ALA A 82 -1.63 -0.83 15.15
C ALA A 82 -3.10 -0.37 14.99
N GLU A 83 -3.88 -1.04 14.15
CA GLU A 83 -5.34 -0.82 14.03
C GLU A 83 -6.10 -1.13 15.33
N GLN A 84 -5.62 -2.09 16.13
CA GLN A 84 -6.17 -2.40 17.46
C GLN A 84 -5.68 -1.43 18.56
N GLY A 85 -4.97 -0.35 18.22
CA GLY A 85 -4.44 0.61 19.19
C GLY A 85 -3.16 0.16 19.90
N ILE A 86 -2.48 -0.86 19.36
CA ILE A 86 -1.22 -1.40 19.90
C ILE A 86 -0.10 -1.25 18.84
N PRO A 87 0.34 -0.02 18.52
CA PRO A 87 1.42 0.19 17.57
C PRO A 87 2.76 -0.25 18.17
N LYS A 88 3.59 -0.91 17.35
CA LYS A 88 4.98 -1.20 17.70
C LYS A 88 5.84 0.07 17.56
N GLN A 89 6.67 0.37 18.56
CA GLN A 89 7.62 1.48 18.47
C GLN A 89 8.83 1.12 17.59
N PRO A 90 9.41 2.08 16.84
CA PRO A 90 10.55 1.82 15.95
C PRO A 90 11.79 1.25 16.65
N TRP A 91 12.03 1.67 17.90
CA TRP A 91 13.18 1.22 18.71
C TRP A 91 12.96 -0.11 19.40
N GLN A 92 11.73 -0.63 19.38
CA GLN A 92 11.37 -1.81 20.15
C GLN A 92 11.76 -3.10 19.42
N THR A 93 12.40 -4.02 20.12
CA THR A 93 12.74 -5.33 19.57
C THR A 93 11.48 -6.20 19.40
N PRO A 94 11.47 -7.18 18.49
CA PRO A 94 10.31 -8.08 18.33
C PRO A 94 9.93 -8.81 19.64
N GLN A 95 10.93 -9.16 20.47
CA GLN A 95 10.71 -9.82 21.76
C GLN A 95 10.14 -8.87 22.81
N GLU A 96 10.67 -7.65 22.91
CA GLU A 96 10.11 -6.62 23.79
C GLU A 96 8.67 -6.27 23.43
N PHE A 97 8.35 -6.28 22.13
CA PHE A 97 6.99 -6.04 21.67
C PHE A 97 6.05 -7.14 22.13
N LEU A 98 6.45 -8.42 22.10
CA LEU A 98 5.64 -9.51 22.67
C LEU A 98 5.30 -9.25 24.13
N LEU A 99 6.29 -8.89 24.95
CA LEU A 99 6.09 -8.61 26.37
C LEU A 99 5.08 -7.48 26.60
N THR A 100 5.12 -6.44 25.78
CA THR A 100 4.20 -5.29 25.88
C THR A 100 2.77 -5.65 25.48
N VAL A 101 2.62 -6.65 24.61
CA VAL A 101 1.35 -7.10 24.07
C VAL A 101 0.70 -8.19 24.96
N GLY A 102 1.47 -8.79 25.87
CA GLY A 102 1.09 -9.87 26.80
C GLY A 102 -0.27 -9.68 27.45
N ASP A 103 -0.45 -8.55 28.13
CA ASP A 103 -1.66 -8.31 28.93
C ASP A 103 -2.85 -7.79 28.09
N ARG A 104 -2.64 -7.49 26.81
CA ARG A 104 -3.65 -6.86 25.94
C ARG A 104 -4.36 -7.86 25.02
N LEU A 105 -3.85 -9.08 24.87
CA LEU A 105 -4.47 -10.12 24.05
C LEU A 105 -4.83 -11.36 24.87
N PRO A 106 -5.91 -12.08 24.49
CA PRO A 106 -6.19 -13.40 25.05
C PRO A 106 -5.02 -14.36 24.87
N PRO A 107 -4.81 -15.34 25.80
CA PRO A 107 -3.67 -16.26 25.76
C PRO A 107 -3.50 -16.98 24.42
N ALA A 108 -4.61 -17.42 23.82
CA ALA A 108 -4.59 -18.10 22.52
C ALA A 108 -4.07 -17.21 21.37
N LYS A 109 -4.39 -15.90 21.38
CA LYS A 109 -3.89 -14.95 20.39
C LYS A 109 -2.45 -14.54 20.69
N HIS A 110 -2.08 -14.46 21.96
CA HIS A 110 -0.72 -14.19 22.38
C HIS A 110 0.25 -15.29 21.89
N GLN A 111 -0.14 -16.55 22.03
CA GLN A 111 0.65 -17.69 21.54
C GLN A 111 0.82 -17.66 20.01
N LEU A 112 -0.25 -17.39 19.25
CA LEU A 112 -0.18 -17.20 17.79
C LEU A 112 0.75 -16.04 17.39
N LEU A 113 0.73 -14.93 18.15
CA LEU A 113 1.62 -13.81 17.92
C LEU A 113 3.08 -14.18 18.19
N GLN A 114 3.33 -14.94 19.28
CA GLN A 114 4.65 -15.46 19.62
C GLN A 114 5.19 -16.36 18.50
N ASP A 115 4.37 -17.27 17.96
CA ASP A 115 4.77 -18.16 16.86
C ASP A 115 5.17 -17.39 15.59
N ILE A 116 4.43 -16.32 15.25
CA ILE A 116 4.74 -15.44 14.11
C ILE A 116 6.05 -14.68 14.35
N ILE A 117 6.25 -14.14 15.56
CA ILE A 117 7.44 -13.36 15.90
C ILE A 117 8.69 -14.24 15.98
N GLN A 118 8.57 -15.46 16.50
CA GLN A 118 9.64 -16.46 16.49
C GLN A 118 10.03 -16.83 15.05
N ALA A 119 9.04 -17.11 14.19
CA ALA A 119 9.31 -17.43 12.79
C ALA A 119 10.03 -16.28 12.05
N TYR A 120 9.71 -15.02 12.37
CA TYR A 120 10.43 -13.86 11.85
C TYR A 120 11.88 -13.80 12.33
N GLN A 121 12.13 -14.06 13.62
CA GLN A 121 13.50 -14.08 14.16
C GLN A 121 14.31 -15.21 13.56
N ASP A 122 13.74 -16.41 13.47
CA ASP A 122 14.37 -17.57 12.84
C ASP A 122 14.77 -17.23 11.40
N TRP A 123 13.88 -16.62 10.62
CA TRP A 123 14.20 -16.15 9.26
C TRP A 123 15.30 -15.07 9.25
N TYR A 124 15.23 -14.07 10.13
CA TYR A 124 16.17 -12.94 10.17
C TYR A 124 17.59 -13.37 10.53
N TYR A 125 17.74 -14.37 11.39
CA TYR A 125 19.04 -14.93 11.79
C TYR A 125 19.47 -16.14 10.92
N GLY A 126 18.83 -16.38 9.77
CA GLY A 126 19.23 -17.41 8.81
C GLY A 126 18.83 -18.85 9.18
N GLY A 127 17.88 -19.01 10.10
CA GLY A 127 17.29 -20.27 10.51
C GLY A 127 16.26 -20.83 9.52
N ARG A 128 15.55 -21.89 9.97
CA ARG A 128 14.60 -22.64 9.13
C ARG A 128 13.41 -21.78 8.69
N GLN A 129 13.20 -21.69 7.38
CA GLN A 129 12.04 -21.03 6.80
C GLN A 129 10.80 -21.94 6.95
N ARG A 130 9.80 -21.49 7.72
CA ARG A 130 8.48 -22.14 7.74
C ARG A 130 7.71 -21.89 6.46
N SER A 131 6.75 -22.75 6.15
CA SER A 131 5.99 -22.62 4.93
C SER A 131 5.16 -21.33 4.93
N ALA A 132 5.10 -20.67 3.76
CA ALA A 132 4.30 -19.47 3.57
C ALA A 132 2.78 -19.71 3.77
N ALA A 133 2.33 -20.97 3.71
CA ALA A 133 0.94 -21.36 3.93
C ALA A 133 0.58 -21.36 5.42
N GLU A 134 1.43 -21.95 6.26
CA GLU A 134 1.24 -22.01 7.72
C GLU A 134 1.21 -20.59 8.33
N LEU A 135 2.15 -19.72 7.95
CA LEU A 135 2.21 -18.35 8.46
C LEU A 135 0.96 -17.54 8.09
N ARG A 136 0.43 -17.74 6.87
CA ARG A 136 -0.85 -17.13 6.45
C ARG A 136 -2.04 -17.70 7.21
N GLN A 137 -2.00 -18.96 7.63
CA GLN A 137 -3.04 -19.54 8.49
C GLN A 137 -3.00 -18.91 9.89
N TRP A 138 -1.84 -18.76 10.51
CA TRP A 138 -1.72 -18.13 11.83
C TRP A 138 -2.20 -16.69 11.84
N LEU A 139 -1.85 -15.91 10.81
CA LEU A 139 -2.36 -14.55 10.67
C LEU A 139 -3.90 -14.51 10.56
N ARG A 140 -4.51 -15.46 9.83
CA ARG A 140 -5.97 -15.55 9.73
C ARG A 140 -6.62 -15.89 11.07
N LEU A 141 -6.02 -16.81 11.84
CA LEU A 141 -6.51 -17.19 13.16
C LEU A 141 -6.38 -16.02 14.15
N LEU A 142 -5.28 -15.27 14.10
CA LEU A 142 -5.05 -14.09 14.95
C LEU A 142 -6.12 -13.01 14.73
N LYS A 143 -6.46 -12.74 13.46
CA LYS A 143 -7.45 -11.73 13.07
C LYS A 143 -8.89 -12.13 13.32
N ARG A 144 -9.18 -13.42 13.54
CA ARG A 144 -10.55 -13.89 13.74
C ARG A 144 -11.11 -13.30 15.05
N PRO A 145 -12.31 -12.70 15.05
CA PRO A 145 -12.99 -12.35 16.29
C PRO A 145 -13.31 -13.64 17.05
N PHE A 146 -13.05 -13.67 18.35
CA PHE A 146 -13.38 -14.82 19.18
C PHE A 146 -14.90 -14.92 19.23
N GLN A 147 -15.48 -15.93 18.58
CA GLN A 147 -16.88 -16.32 18.85
C GLN A 147 -16.81 -17.26 20.04
N SER A 148 -17.09 -16.72 21.24
CA SER A 148 -17.41 -17.53 22.41
C SER A 148 -18.74 -18.22 22.15
N SER A 149 -18.70 -19.52 21.86
CA SER A 149 -19.84 -20.43 21.99
C SER A 149 -20.12 -20.74 23.45
#